data_AF-A0A2W7MYD4-F1
#
_entry.id   AF-A0A2W7MYD4-F1
#
_cell.length_a   1.000
_cell.length_b   1.000
_cell.length_c   1.000
_cell.angle_alpha   90.00
_cell.angle_beta   90.00
_cell.angle_gamma   90.00
#
_symmetry.space_group_name_H-M   'P 1'
#
loop_
_entity.id
_entity.type
_entity.pdbx_description
1 polymer ?
#
loop_
_entity_poly.entity_id
_entity_poly.type
_entity_poly.pdbx_seq_one_letter_code
_entity_poly.pdbx_strand_id
1 'polypeptide(L)'
;MVLRTVANKVGTFEVNGNSIFYLQPLSTFQTQEMDLIEKWYREKMHSLQGYEQAVPAKEISFQSGQVCYAYDVTSYKAFNTLKTMYLEDKLPYYLSLIELAKNKKVKVLWNTQNLLVDEENQLVKVLVVENKALAIETDTSVLNM
;
A
#
# COMPACT_ATOMS: atom_id res chain seq x y z
N MET A 1 -19.79 -4.75 -4.63
CA MET A 1 -19.87 -3.70 -3.59
C MET A 1 -18.55 -2.97 -3.60
N VAL A 2 -18.54 -1.65 -3.72
CA VAL A 2 -17.31 -0.84 -3.64
C VAL A 2 -17.16 -0.35 -2.22
N LEU A 3 -16.00 -0.59 -1.60
CA LEU A 3 -15.69 -0.10 -0.26
C LEU A 3 -14.66 1.01 -0.36
N ARG A 4 -14.98 2.20 0.19
CA ARG A 4 -14.06 3.34 0.23
C ARG A 4 -13.62 3.61 1.67
N THR A 5 -12.31 3.72 1.89
CA THR A 5 -11.72 3.98 3.21
C THR A 5 -10.71 5.11 3.11
N VAL A 6 -10.83 6.10 3.98
CA VAL A 6 -9.83 7.17 4.11
C VAL A 6 -8.51 6.54 4.55
N ALA A 7 -7.47 6.75 3.75
CA ALA A 7 -6.17 6.10 3.93
C ALA A 7 -5.22 6.98 4.77
N ASN A 8 -5.24 8.29 4.53
CA ASN A 8 -4.55 9.34 5.29
C ASN A 8 -5.28 10.68 5.07
N LYS A 9 -4.63 11.82 5.38
CA LYS A 9 -5.22 13.17 5.22
C LYS A 9 -5.74 13.47 3.81
N VAL A 10 -5.14 12.89 2.78
CA VAL A 10 -5.40 13.25 1.37
C VAL A 10 -5.69 12.05 0.46
N GLY A 11 -5.30 10.85 0.87
CA GLY A 11 -5.43 9.61 0.12
C GLY A 11 -6.62 8.77 0.56
N THR A 12 -7.20 8.03 -0.38
CA THR A 12 -8.32 7.10 -0.16
C THR A 12 -8.02 5.77 -0.82
N PHE A 13 -8.35 4.67 -0.14
CA PHE A 13 -8.41 3.34 -0.75
C PHE A 13 -9.82 3.04 -1.23
N GLU A 14 -9.94 2.51 -2.44
CA GLU A 14 -11.16 1.91 -2.96
C GLU A 14 -10.93 0.44 -3.27
N VAL A 15 -11.79 -0.42 -2.74
CA VAL A 15 -11.74 -1.86 -2.99
C VAL A 15 -12.93 -2.24 -3.86
N ASN A 16 -12.64 -2.88 -4.99
CA ASN A 16 -13.64 -3.38 -5.93
C ASN A 16 -13.27 -4.81 -6.36
N GLY A 17 -13.88 -5.80 -5.70
CA GLY A 17 -13.56 -7.20 -5.95
C GLY A 17 -12.08 -7.50 -5.64
N ASN A 18 -11.35 -7.98 -6.63
CA ASN A 18 -9.93 -8.33 -6.53
C ASN A 18 -8.99 -7.18 -6.93
N SER A 19 -9.51 -5.95 -6.97
CA SER A 19 -8.72 -4.77 -7.26
C SER A 19 -8.78 -3.78 -6.11
N ILE A 20 -7.62 -3.22 -5.77
CA ILE A 20 -7.48 -2.10 -4.85
C ILE A 20 -6.98 -0.90 -5.63
N PHE A 21 -7.56 0.27 -5.35
CA PHE A 21 -7.15 1.54 -5.91
C PHE A 21 -6.73 2.46 -4.77
N TYR A 22 -5.53 3.03 -4.86
CA TYR A 22 -5.15 4.17 -4.02
C TYR A 22 -5.30 5.46 -4.83
N LEU A 23 -6.17 6.34 -4.35
CA LEU A 23 -6.52 7.60 -5.01
C LEU A 23 -6.00 8.77 -4.20
N GLN A 24 -5.35 9.72 -4.86
CA GLN A 24 -4.90 10.94 -4.22
C GLN A 24 -4.92 12.13 -5.20
N PRO A 25 -5.35 13.33 -4.79
CA PRO A 25 -5.37 14.49 -5.68
C PRO A 25 -3.98 14.81 -6.25
N LEU A 26 -3.88 15.13 -7.54
CA LEU A 26 -2.60 15.48 -8.17
C LEU A 26 -1.95 16.72 -7.53
N SER A 27 -2.75 17.62 -6.98
CA SER A 27 -2.27 18.83 -6.28
C SER A 27 -1.42 18.54 -5.05
N THR A 28 -1.43 17.31 -4.52
CA THR A 28 -0.61 16.93 -3.36
C THR A 28 0.72 16.31 -3.74
N PHE A 29 1.02 16.18 -5.04
CA PHE A 29 2.27 15.63 -5.55
C PHE A 29 3.30 16.75 -5.77
N GLN A 30 4.58 16.41 -5.72
CA GLN A 30 5.68 17.37 -5.99
C GLN A 30 5.74 17.81 -7.47
N THR A 31 5.00 17.14 -8.35
CA THR A 31 4.90 17.45 -9.77
C THR A 31 3.46 17.19 -10.23
N GLN A 32 3.04 17.91 -11.27
CA GLN A 32 1.77 17.67 -11.96
C GLN A 32 1.95 16.84 -13.24
N GLU A 33 3.19 16.49 -13.58
CA GLU A 33 3.51 15.69 -14.78
C GLU A 33 3.35 14.20 -14.47
N MET A 34 2.32 13.57 -15.04
CA MET A 34 2.04 12.14 -14.84
C MET A 34 3.18 11.24 -15.28
N ASP A 35 3.82 11.53 -16.41
CA ASP A 35 4.98 10.77 -16.91
C ASP A 35 6.12 10.72 -15.89
N LEU A 36 6.31 11.82 -15.15
CA LEU A 36 7.35 11.93 -14.12
C LEU A 36 6.97 11.15 -12.85
N ILE A 37 5.68 11.18 -12.46
CA ILE A 37 5.15 10.38 -11.34
C ILE A 37 5.36 8.89 -11.63
N GLU A 38 4.96 8.43 -12.81
CA GLU A 38 5.14 7.04 -13.20
C GLU A 38 6.62 6.64 -13.27
N LYS A 39 7.47 7.51 -13.82
CA LYS A 39 8.93 7.28 -13.89
C LYS A 39 9.51 7.08 -12.49
N TRP A 40 9.24 8.00 -11.56
CA TRP A 40 9.76 7.88 -10.20
C TRP A 40 9.16 6.70 -9.43
N TYR A 41 7.92 6.32 -9.73
CA TYR A 41 7.36 5.08 -9.20
C TYR A 41 8.09 3.85 -9.72
N ARG A 42 8.36 3.77 -11.04
CA ARG A 42 9.14 2.68 -11.65
C ARG A 42 10.55 2.59 -11.06
N GLU A 43 11.21 3.73 -10.84
CA GLU A 43 12.51 3.79 -10.16
C GLU A 43 12.44 3.25 -8.72
N LYS A 44 11.42 3.65 -7.95
CA LYS A 44 11.20 3.08 -6.61
C LYS A 44 10.99 1.58 -6.67
N MET A 45 10.13 1.09 -7.57
CA MET A 45 9.89 -0.35 -7.67
C MET A 45 11.13 -1.14 -8.09
N HIS A 46 11.98 -0.57 -8.95
CA HIS A 46 13.26 -1.17 -9.29
C HIS A 46 14.17 -1.29 -8.06
N SER A 47 14.22 -0.27 -7.19
CA SER A 47 14.97 -0.33 -5.93
C SER A 47 14.45 -1.37 -4.92
N LEU A 48 13.21 -1.83 -5.11
CA LEU A 48 12.55 -2.84 -4.30
C LEU A 48 12.61 -4.24 -4.93
N GLN A 49 13.36 -4.43 -6.00
CA GLN A 49 13.55 -5.77 -6.57
C GLN A 49 14.07 -6.76 -5.52
N GLY A 50 13.43 -7.93 -5.47
CA GLY A 50 13.70 -8.95 -4.45
C GLY A 50 13.12 -8.66 -3.06
N TYR A 51 12.41 -7.54 -2.87
CA TYR A 51 11.68 -7.31 -1.62
C TYR A 51 10.29 -7.94 -1.69
N GLU A 52 10.18 -9.16 -1.18
CA GLU A 52 8.99 -10.00 -1.33
C GLU A 52 7.71 -9.38 -0.75
N GLN A 53 7.81 -8.50 0.25
CA GLN A 53 6.64 -7.88 0.88
C GLN A 53 6.03 -6.73 0.08
N ALA A 54 6.69 -6.25 -0.97
CA ALA A 54 6.18 -5.15 -1.79
C ALA A 54 5.22 -5.63 -2.89
N VAL A 55 4.02 -5.04 -2.93
CA VAL A 55 3.06 -5.22 -4.02
C VAL A 55 3.09 -3.97 -4.91
N PRO A 56 3.57 -4.09 -6.17
CA PRO A 56 3.55 -2.97 -7.11
C PRO A 56 2.14 -2.70 -7.62
N ALA A 57 1.89 -1.44 -7.96
CA ALA A 57 0.74 -1.05 -8.76
C ALA A 57 0.93 -1.63 -10.17
N LYS A 58 -0.12 -2.26 -10.67
CA LYS A 58 -0.22 -2.73 -12.05
C LYS A 58 -0.28 -1.57 -13.03
N GLU A 59 -0.96 -0.50 -12.64
CA GLU A 59 -1.15 0.69 -13.46
C GLU A 59 -1.20 1.94 -12.57
N ILE A 60 -0.68 3.04 -13.09
CA ILE A 60 -0.87 4.37 -12.52
C ILE A 60 -1.55 5.21 -13.58
N SER A 61 -2.64 5.86 -13.24
CA SER A 61 -3.40 6.70 -14.18
C SER A 61 -3.88 7.99 -13.52
N PHE A 62 -4.34 8.93 -14.33
CA PHE A 62 -4.97 10.16 -13.85
C PHE A 62 -6.45 10.18 -14.22
N GLN A 63 -7.32 10.27 -13.22
CA GLN A 63 -8.76 10.26 -13.41
C GLN A 63 -9.42 11.26 -12.46
N SER A 64 -10.28 12.12 -12.99
CA SER A 64 -11.10 13.06 -12.20
C SER A 64 -10.30 13.92 -11.20
N GLY A 65 -9.11 14.39 -11.58
CA GLY A 65 -8.26 15.20 -10.70
C GLY A 65 -7.38 14.41 -9.73
N GLN A 66 -7.45 13.08 -9.75
CA GLN A 66 -6.71 12.19 -8.85
C GLN A 66 -5.74 11.31 -9.61
N VAL A 67 -4.57 11.10 -9.01
CA VAL A 67 -3.65 10.02 -9.37
C VAL A 67 -4.19 8.74 -8.75
N CYS A 68 -4.32 7.70 -9.57
CA CYS A 68 -4.87 6.41 -9.22
C CYS A 68 -3.79 5.34 -9.39
N TYR A 69 -3.45 4.65 -8.30
CA TYR A 69 -2.61 3.47 -8.30
C TYR A 69 -3.50 2.23 -8.24
N ALA A 70 -3.53 1.43 -9.29
CA ALA A 70 -4.34 0.22 -9.37
C ALA A 70 -3.50 -1.02 -9.05
N TYR A 71 -3.99 -1.87 -8.14
CA TYR A 71 -3.35 -3.10 -7.70
C TYR A 71 -4.23 -4.30 -8.03
N ASP A 72 -3.62 -5.34 -8.59
CA ASP A 72 -4.24 -6.66 -8.69
C ASP A 72 -3.89 -7.46 -7.43
N VAL A 73 -4.92 -7.84 -6.67
CA VAL A 73 -4.76 -8.52 -5.39
C VAL A 73 -5.40 -9.91 -5.38
N THR A 74 -5.64 -10.48 -6.56
CA THR A 74 -6.31 -11.78 -6.73
C THR A 74 -5.65 -12.90 -5.91
N SER A 75 -4.32 -12.91 -5.80
CA SER A 75 -3.56 -13.92 -5.07
C SER A 75 -3.48 -13.68 -3.55
N TYR A 76 -4.11 -12.63 -3.04
CA TYR A 76 -3.99 -12.24 -1.63
C TYR A 76 -5.34 -12.19 -0.93
N LYS A 77 -5.32 -12.28 0.41
CA LYS A 77 -6.48 -12.02 1.26
C LYS A 77 -6.38 -10.64 1.90
N ALA A 78 -7.52 -10.08 2.26
CA ALA A 78 -7.56 -8.87 3.07
C ALA A 78 -6.91 -9.10 4.44
N PHE A 79 -6.25 -8.09 4.98
CA PHE A 79 -5.59 -8.18 6.27
C PHE A 79 -6.49 -8.65 7.42
N ASN A 80 -7.78 -8.29 7.37
CA ASN A 80 -8.76 -8.68 8.38
C ASN A 80 -9.02 -10.20 8.45
N THR A 81 -8.63 -10.98 7.43
CA THR A 81 -8.72 -12.45 7.47
C THR A 81 -7.91 -13.04 8.63
N LEU A 82 -6.84 -12.37 9.07
CA LEU A 82 -6.11 -12.80 10.26
C LEU A 82 -7.02 -12.87 11.50
N LYS A 83 -8.11 -12.12 11.58
CA LYS A 83 -9.01 -12.18 12.75
C LYS A 83 -9.68 -13.55 12.90
N THR A 84 -9.90 -14.27 11.81
CA THR A 84 -10.64 -15.55 11.80
C THR A 84 -9.75 -16.79 11.92
N MET A 85 -8.42 -16.65 11.80
CA MET A 85 -7.48 -17.77 11.95
C MET A 85 -7.30 -18.19 13.43
N TYR A 86 -6.68 -19.34 13.70
CA TYR A 86 -6.21 -19.65 15.05
C TYR A 86 -4.97 -18.83 15.40
N LEU A 87 -4.67 -18.69 16.70
CA LEU A 87 -3.55 -17.84 17.14
C LEU A 87 -2.21 -18.32 16.57
N GLU A 88 -1.95 -19.63 16.63
CA GLU A 88 -0.72 -20.24 16.12
C GLU A 88 -0.50 -19.97 14.63
N ASP A 89 -1.56 -20.06 13.83
CA ASP A 89 -1.53 -19.77 12.38
C ASP A 89 -1.24 -18.29 12.08
N LYS A 90 -1.57 -17.38 13.00
CA LYS A 90 -1.33 -15.93 12.82
C LYS A 90 0.11 -15.52 13.11
N LEU A 91 0.86 -16.32 13.88
CA LEU A 91 2.19 -15.94 14.36
C LEU A 91 3.17 -15.60 13.23
N PRO A 92 3.26 -16.38 12.13
CA PRO A 92 4.14 -16.04 11.01
C PRO A 92 3.82 -14.67 10.41
N TYR A 93 2.53 -14.34 10.24
CA TYR A 93 2.10 -13.05 9.72
C TYR A 93 2.43 -11.88 10.65
N TYR A 94 2.33 -12.08 11.97
CA TYR A 94 2.74 -11.06 12.94
C TYR A 94 4.26 -10.85 12.96
N LEU A 95 5.06 -11.91 12.80
CA LEU A 95 6.51 -11.78 12.63
C LEU A 95 6.83 -11.01 11.34
N SER A 96 6.15 -11.34 10.24
CA SER A 96 6.28 -10.65 8.96
C SER A 96 5.94 -9.15 9.05
N LEU A 97 4.91 -8.77 9.84
CA LEU A 97 4.60 -7.37 10.14
C LEU A 97 5.71 -6.66 10.92
N ILE A 98 6.31 -7.34 11.89
CA ILE A 98 7.43 -6.78 12.66
C ILE A 98 8.64 -6.55 11.74
N GLU A 99 8.92 -7.49 10.84
CA GLU A 99 9.96 -7.33 9.81
C GLU A 99 9.67 -6.16 8.89
N LEU A 100 8.42 -6.05 8.42
CA LEU A 100 7.93 -4.92 7.62
C LEU A 100 8.15 -3.59 8.35
N ALA A 101 7.82 -3.52 9.64
CA ALA A 101 7.98 -2.31 10.44
C ALA A 101 9.44 -1.93 10.69
N LYS A 102 10.34 -2.92 10.79
CA LYS A 102 11.79 -2.69 10.94
C LYS A 102 12.44 -2.29 9.61
N ASN A 103 11.90 -2.74 8.49
CA ASN A 103 12.48 -2.54 7.18
C ASN A 103 12.15 -1.15 6.63
N LYS A 104 13.17 -0.30 6.50
CA LYS A 104 13.03 1.08 6.00
C LYS A 104 13.04 1.20 4.47
N LYS A 105 13.08 0.10 3.72
CA LYS A 105 13.09 0.13 2.24
C LYS A 105 11.78 0.66 1.65
N VAL A 106 10.65 0.34 2.30
CA VAL A 106 9.31 0.81 1.92
C VAL A 106 8.73 1.59 3.07
N LYS A 107 8.29 2.82 2.84
CA LYS A 107 7.44 3.49 3.82
C LYS A 107 6.04 2.89 3.76
N VAL A 108 5.58 2.38 4.89
CA VAL A 108 4.28 1.72 5.01
C VAL A 108 3.24 2.74 5.42
N LEU A 109 2.14 2.81 4.67
CA LEU A 109 0.92 3.44 5.15
C LEU A 109 0.19 2.43 6.04
N TRP A 110 0.20 2.65 7.36
CA TRP A 110 -0.36 1.73 8.35
C TRP A 110 -1.90 1.77 8.39
N ASN A 111 -2.52 1.33 7.30
CA ASN A 111 -3.95 1.14 7.14
C ASN A 111 -4.21 -0.31 6.75
N THR A 112 -5.25 -0.95 7.28
CA THR A 112 -5.54 -2.36 7.00
C THR A 112 -5.83 -2.65 5.53
N GLN A 113 -6.28 -1.65 4.75
CA GLN A 113 -6.48 -1.78 3.30
C GLN A 113 -5.17 -1.72 2.50
N ASN A 114 -4.10 -1.21 3.11
CA ASN A 114 -2.76 -1.20 2.52
C ASN A 114 -1.99 -2.51 2.77
N LEU A 115 -2.54 -3.39 3.60
CA LEU A 115 -1.92 -4.64 4.02
C LEU A 115 -2.70 -5.82 3.45
N LEU A 116 -1.97 -6.83 3.02
CA LEU A 116 -2.51 -8.03 2.41
C LEU A 116 -1.86 -9.26 3.03
N VAL A 117 -2.61 -10.35 3.07
CA VAL A 117 -2.16 -11.65 3.58
C VAL A 117 -1.84 -12.54 2.37
N ASP A 118 -0.60 -12.95 2.28
CA ASP A 118 -0.12 -13.97 1.34
C ASP A 118 -0.07 -15.31 2.09
N GLU A 119 -1.08 -16.14 1.87
CA GLU A 119 -1.22 -17.44 2.53
C GLU A 119 -0.19 -18.46 2.03
N GLU A 120 0.29 -18.31 0.79
CA GLU A 120 1.27 -19.21 0.18
C GLU A 120 2.64 -19.04 0.84
N ASN A 121 3.08 -17.79 1.01
CA ASN A 121 4.38 -17.48 1.62
C ASN A 121 4.29 -17.22 3.13
N GLN A 122 3.09 -17.21 3.71
CA GLN A 122 2.82 -16.86 5.11
C GLN A 122 3.34 -15.46 5.50
N LEU A 123 3.22 -14.49 4.58
CA LEU A 123 3.72 -13.13 4.73
C LEU A 123 2.60 -12.10 4.73
N VAL A 124 2.88 -10.98 5.40
CA VAL A 124 2.11 -9.75 5.17
C VAL A 124 2.79 -8.94 4.09
N LYS A 125 2.03 -8.61 3.05
CA LYS A 125 2.44 -7.77 1.93
C LYS A 125 1.87 -6.36 2.09
N VAL A 126 2.52 -5.38 1.48
CA VAL A 126 2.13 -3.97 1.51
C VAL A 126 2.00 -3.41 0.09
N LEU A 127 0.97 -2.62 -0.17
CA LEU A 127 0.86 -1.87 -1.42
C LEU A 127 1.87 -0.71 -1.40
N VAL A 128 2.68 -0.61 -2.46
CA VAL A 128 3.65 0.48 -2.58
C VAL A 128 2.99 1.68 -3.23
N VAL A 129 2.85 2.77 -2.47
CA VAL A 129 2.36 4.08 -2.95
C VAL A 129 3.44 5.17 -2.91
N GLU A 130 4.44 5.02 -2.04
CA GLU A 130 5.54 5.99 -1.89
C GLU A 130 6.39 6.06 -3.15
N ASN A 131 6.72 7.28 -3.57
CA ASN A 131 7.73 7.54 -4.59
C ASN A 131 8.24 8.98 -4.43
N LYS A 132 9.16 9.43 -5.29
CA LYS A 132 9.71 10.79 -5.17
C LYS A 132 8.66 11.89 -5.31
N ALA A 133 7.60 11.69 -6.10
CA ALA A 133 6.50 12.66 -6.20
C ALA A 133 5.61 12.68 -4.96
N LEU A 134 5.62 11.60 -4.16
CA LEU A 134 4.71 11.41 -3.04
C LEU A 134 5.42 10.77 -1.84
N ALA A 135 5.73 11.59 -0.85
CA ALA A 135 6.10 11.10 0.47
C ALA A 135 4.82 10.72 1.24
N ILE A 136 4.80 9.53 1.82
CA ILE A 136 3.72 9.16 2.75
C ILE A 136 3.90 9.98 4.03
N GLU A 137 2.94 10.83 4.36
CA GLU A 137 2.89 11.45 5.69
C GLU A 137 2.43 10.41 6.71
N THR A 138 3.34 9.97 7.58
CA THR A 138 2.99 9.22 8.79
C THR A 138 2.72 10.25 9.87
N ASP A 139 1.46 10.41 10.29
CA ASP A 139 1.08 11.27 11.42
C ASP A 139 1.66 10.66 12.71
N THR A 140 2.92 10.96 13.02
CA THR A 140 3.54 10.65 14.32
C THR A 140 3.17 11.68 15.39
N SER A 141 2.31 12.64 15.06
CA SER A 141 1.87 13.73 15.94
C SER A 141 0.92 13.28 17.07
N VAL A 142 0.39 12.05 17.02
CA VAL A 142 -0.64 11.58 17.98
C VAL A 142 -0.08 10.71 19.12
N LEU A 143 1.21 10.37 19.12
CA LEU A 143 1.81 9.54 20.20
C LEU A 143 2.54 10.34 21.30
N ASN A 144 2.38 11.66 21.33
CA ASN A 144 2.77 12.50 22.46
C ASN A 144 1.54 12.89 23.28
N MET A 145 0.88 11.92 23.90
CA MET A 145 -0.07 12.12 25.01
C MET A 145 0.16 11.07 26.09
#